data_AF-A0A522RX90-F1
#
_entry.id   AF-A0A522RX90-F1
#
_cell.length_a   1.000
_cell.length_b   1.000
_cell.length_c   1.000
_cell.angle_alpha   90.00
_cell.angle_beta   90.00
_cell.angle_gamma   90.00
#
_symmetry.space_group_name_H-M   'P 1'
#
loop_
_entity.id
_entity.type
_entity.pdbx_description
1 polymer ?
#
loop_
_entity_poly.entity_id
_entity_poly.type
_entity_poly.pdbx_seq_one_letter_code
_entity_poly.pdbx_strand_id
1 'polypeptide(L)'
;MKSLCLVLALAFATASGTVASASALPLPIGVTTVPLAVVTNDRDTSVSRLELMVNDAASVSGIYMETDASANSDPAKAKSMVYPLAGIESADGVVLGQGQGVKAVYLQGTIAAQAGQGKLVIRYLANGVFRHWKECRIDLKRVGPHDWQLVNAYDGQPIQQIEVKTWALGISTLGNVCPVANA
;
A
#
# COMPACT_ATOMS: atom_id res chain seq x y z
N MET A 1 -17.69 -60.58 -42.52
CA MET A 1 -16.50 -59.88 -42.00
C MET A 1 -16.98 -58.81 -41.03
N LYS A 2 -16.61 -58.95 -39.75
CA LYS A 2 -16.94 -58.04 -38.65
C LYS A 2 -16.01 -56.82 -38.71
N SER A 3 -16.53 -55.62 -38.50
CA SER A 3 -15.73 -54.54 -37.90
C SER A 3 -16.65 -53.59 -37.14
N LEU A 4 -16.50 -53.60 -35.82
CA LEU A 4 -17.08 -52.66 -34.86
C LEU A 4 -16.46 -51.28 -35.07
N CYS A 5 -17.27 -50.23 -35.20
CA CYS A 5 -16.83 -48.85 -35.09
C CYS A 5 -17.16 -48.34 -33.69
N LEU A 6 -16.13 -48.14 -32.87
CA LEU A 6 -16.21 -47.72 -31.48
C LEU A 6 -16.42 -46.19 -31.43
N VAL A 7 -17.54 -45.74 -30.85
CA VAL A 7 -17.80 -44.31 -30.59
C VAL A 7 -17.07 -43.91 -29.31
N LEU A 8 -16.09 -43.01 -29.42
CA LEU A 8 -15.39 -42.42 -28.28
C LEU A 8 -16.14 -41.15 -27.84
N ALA A 9 -16.83 -41.19 -26.71
CA ALA A 9 -17.42 -40.02 -26.09
C ALA A 9 -16.37 -39.34 -25.18
N LEU A 10 -15.91 -38.14 -25.56
CA LEU A 10 -15.06 -37.30 -24.70
C LEU A 10 -15.95 -36.56 -23.69
N ALA A 11 -15.87 -36.95 -22.41
CA ALA A 11 -16.43 -36.18 -21.31
C ALA A 11 -15.44 -35.07 -20.90
N PHE A 12 -15.79 -33.81 -21.16
CA PHE A 12 -15.07 -32.67 -20.61
C PHE A 12 -15.44 -32.49 -19.13
N ALA A 13 -14.54 -32.88 -18.23
CA ALA A 13 -14.64 -32.50 -16.82
C ALA A 13 -14.21 -31.04 -16.67
N THR A 14 -15.17 -30.13 -16.52
CA THR A 14 -14.91 -28.74 -16.11
C THR A 14 -14.46 -28.73 -14.66
N ALA A 15 -13.15 -28.64 -14.42
CA ALA A 15 -12.60 -28.39 -13.10
C ALA A 15 -12.92 -26.94 -12.71
N SER A 16 -13.97 -26.76 -11.91
CA SER A 16 -14.27 -25.50 -11.23
C SER A 16 -13.17 -25.24 -10.21
N GLY A 17 -12.14 -24.51 -10.62
CA GLY A 17 -11.09 -24.04 -9.73
C GLY A 17 -11.68 -23.12 -8.67
N THR A 18 -11.72 -23.59 -7.43
CA THR A 18 -12.00 -22.77 -6.25
C THR A 18 -10.90 -21.73 -6.13
N VAL A 19 -11.22 -20.46 -6.40
CA VAL A 19 -10.36 -19.32 -6.07
C VAL A 19 -10.25 -19.25 -4.55
N ALA A 20 -9.07 -19.60 -4.03
CA ALA A 20 -8.76 -19.43 -2.63
C ALA A 20 -8.67 -17.92 -2.31
N SER A 21 -9.60 -17.43 -1.49
CA SER A 21 -9.56 -16.06 -0.98
C SER A 21 -8.36 -15.88 -0.06
N ALA A 22 -7.48 -14.92 -0.37
CA ALA A 22 -6.38 -14.54 0.49
C ALA A 22 -6.92 -14.00 1.84
N SER A 23 -6.32 -14.43 2.95
CA SER A 23 -6.72 -14.00 4.30
C SER A 23 -6.23 -12.58 4.57
N ALA A 24 -7.16 -11.62 4.57
CA ALA A 24 -6.90 -10.28 5.08
C ALA A 24 -6.70 -10.33 6.60
N LEU A 25 -5.71 -9.62 7.14
CA LEU A 25 -5.62 -9.40 8.58
C LEU A 25 -6.81 -8.53 9.02
N PRO A 26 -7.63 -8.99 9.99
CA PRO A 26 -8.78 -8.23 10.42
C PRO A 26 -8.34 -6.94 11.12
N LEU A 27 -9.10 -5.86 10.91
CA LEU A 27 -8.95 -4.64 11.69
C LEU A 27 -9.19 -4.95 13.19
N PRO A 28 -8.49 -4.25 14.11
CA PRO A 28 -8.80 -4.34 15.53
C PRO A 28 -10.26 -3.95 15.81
N ILE A 29 -10.85 -4.54 16.85
CA ILE A 29 -12.23 -4.23 17.26
C ILE A 29 -12.35 -2.75 17.63
N GLY A 30 -13.43 -2.08 17.18
CA GLY A 30 -13.68 -0.66 17.46
C GLY A 30 -12.80 0.30 16.65
N VAL A 31 -12.19 -0.19 15.56
CA VAL A 31 -11.42 0.62 14.61
C VAL A 31 -12.16 0.68 13.28
N THR A 32 -12.32 1.90 12.78
CA THR A 32 -12.74 2.20 11.41
C THR A 32 -11.56 2.74 10.61
N THR A 33 -11.69 2.76 9.29
CA THR A 33 -10.67 3.30 8.40
C THR A 33 -11.16 4.53 7.66
N VAL A 34 -10.25 5.47 7.43
CA VAL A 34 -10.48 6.70 6.66
C VAL A 34 -9.54 6.67 5.45
N PRO A 35 -10.04 6.71 4.22
CA PRO A 35 -9.18 6.70 3.03
C PRO A 35 -8.22 7.89 3.02
N LEU A 36 -6.94 7.63 2.74
CA LEU A 36 -5.92 8.67 2.63
C LEU A 36 -5.43 8.84 1.20
N ALA A 37 -4.94 7.76 0.58
CA ALA A 37 -4.38 7.80 -0.76
C ALA A 37 -4.39 6.42 -1.43
N VAL A 38 -4.36 6.42 -2.75
CA VAL A 38 -4.09 5.23 -3.56
C VAL A 38 -2.61 5.18 -3.90
N VAL A 39 -1.98 4.01 -3.83
CA VAL A 39 -0.58 3.78 -4.20
C VAL A 39 -0.54 2.90 -5.44
N THR A 40 0.16 3.35 -6.46
CA THR A 40 0.38 2.62 -7.72
C THR A 40 1.87 2.45 -7.97
N ASN A 41 2.24 1.45 -8.76
CA ASN A 41 3.62 1.17 -9.16
C ASN A 41 3.69 1.12 -10.69
N ASP A 42 4.71 1.71 -11.30
CA ASP A 42 4.87 1.70 -12.77
C ASP A 42 5.31 0.35 -13.37
N ARG A 43 5.67 -0.63 -12.53
CA ARG A 43 6.11 -1.99 -12.94
C ARG A 43 5.11 -3.09 -12.61
N ASP A 44 4.07 -2.79 -11.83
CA ASP A 44 3.03 -3.76 -11.51
C ASP A 44 1.65 -3.12 -11.59
N THR A 45 0.65 -3.94 -11.88
CA THR A 45 -0.74 -3.50 -12.01
C THR A 45 -1.50 -3.59 -10.69
N SER A 46 -0.80 -3.80 -9.56
CA SER A 46 -1.45 -3.83 -8.25
C SER A 46 -1.77 -2.42 -7.80
N VAL A 47 -2.85 -2.28 -7.05
CA VAL A 47 -3.30 -1.01 -6.51
C VAL A 47 -3.40 -1.18 -5.01
N SER A 48 -2.71 -0.34 -4.24
CA SER A 48 -2.84 -0.34 -2.79
C SER A 48 -3.65 0.86 -2.32
N ARG A 49 -4.56 0.66 -1.38
CA ARG A 49 -5.28 1.71 -0.67
C ARG A 49 -4.59 1.93 0.68
N LEU A 50 -4.19 3.16 0.94
CA LEU A 50 -3.67 3.61 2.21
C LEU A 50 -4.78 4.28 3.01
N GLU A 51 -5.01 3.81 4.23
CA GLU A 51 -6.11 4.26 5.07
C GLU A 51 -5.62 4.55 6.49
N LEU A 52 -6.18 5.58 7.12
CA LEU A 52 -5.94 5.91 8.52
C LEU A 52 -6.85 5.07 9.40
N MET A 53 -6.28 4.38 10.37
CA MET A 53 -7.07 3.66 11.37
C MET A 53 -7.46 4.60 12.50
N VAL A 54 -8.75 4.77 12.72
CA VAL A 54 -9.33 5.67 13.73
C VAL A 54 -10.25 4.87 14.63
N ASN A 55 -10.19 5.10 15.95
CA ASN A 55 -11.10 4.46 16.90
C ASN A 55 -12.36 5.31 17.16
N ASP A 56 -13.31 4.76 17.93
CA ASP A 56 -14.57 5.44 18.29
C ASP A 56 -14.38 6.81 18.97
N ALA A 57 -13.22 7.05 19.60
CA ALA A 57 -12.86 8.33 20.22
C ALA A 57 -12.17 9.31 19.24
N ALA A 58 -12.27 9.09 17.93
CA ALA A 58 -11.60 9.85 16.88
C ALA A 58 -10.07 9.95 17.08
N SER A 59 -9.47 8.95 17.74
CA SER A 59 -8.04 8.85 17.96
C SER A 59 -7.40 7.94 16.91
N VAL A 60 -6.24 8.35 16.42
CA VAL A 60 -5.48 7.58 15.43
C VAL A 60 -4.82 6.38 16.11
N SER A 61 -5.02 5.19 15.56
CA SER A 61 -4.43 3.93 16.06
C SER A 61 -3.37 3.35 15.14
N GLY A 62 -3.26 3.84 13.91
CA GLY A 62 -2.25 3.41 12.95
C GLY A 62 -2.65 3.69 11.51
N ILE A 63 -2.03 2.94 10.60
CA ILE A 63 -2.31 2.94 9.16
C ILE A 63 -2.67 1.52 8.74
N TYR A 64 -3.72 1.39 7.94
CA TYR A 64 -4.10 0.17 7.26
C TYR A 64 -3.73 0.31 5.78
N MET A 65 -3.20 -0.76 5.19
CA MET A 65 -2.94 -0.81 3.76
C MET A 65 -3.48 -2.10 3.18
N GLU A 66 -4.31 -1.98 2.16
CA GLU A 66 -4.86 -3.09 1.40
C GLU A 66 -4.35 -3.01 -0.03
N THR A 67 -3.79 -4.09 -0.54
CA THR A 67 -3.37 -4.23 -1.93
C THR A 67 -4.33 -5.18 -2.63
N ASP A 68 -4.96 -4.72 -3.71
CA ASP A 68 -5.76 -5.57 -4.58
C ASP A 68 -4.87 -6.23 -5.63
N ALA A 69 -5.12 -7.51 -5.88
CA ALA A 69 -4.72 -8.14 -7.13
C ALA A 69 -5.66 -7.64 -8.24
N SER A 70 -5.14 -6.93 -9.24
CA SER A 70 -5.89 -6.68 -10.47
C SER A 70 -6.26 -8.00 -11.17
N ALA A 71 -7.30 -7.99 -12.00
CA ALA A 71 -7.79 -9.17 -12.73
C ALA A 71 -6.72 -9.86 -13.60
N ASN A 72 -5.65 -9.15 -13.95
CA ASN A 72 -4.50 -9.64 -14.73
C ASN A 72 -3.26 -9.90 -13.87
N SER A 73 -3.37 -9.84 -12.55
CA SER A 73 -2.27 -10.06 -11.61
C SER A 73 -2.49 -11.33 -10.79
N ASP A 74 -1.39 -11.87 -10.27
CA ASP A 74 -1.41 -13.02 -9.38
C ASP A 74 -2.26 -12.72 -8.13
N PRO A 75 -3.33 -13.50 -7.86
CA PRO A 75 -4.15 -13.36 -6.65
C PRO A 75 -3.34 -13.40 -5.35
N ALA A 76 -2.17 -14.04 -5.34
CA ALA A 76 -1.26 -14.04 -4.19
C ALA A 76 -0.69 -12.65 -3.85
N LYS A 77 -0.84 -11.66 -4.74
CA LYS A 77 -0.47 -10.27 -4.48
C LYS A 77 -1.51 -9.51 -3.66
N ALA A 78 -2.74 -10.03 -3.56
CA ALA A 78 -3.74 -9.44 -2.68
C ALA A 78 -3.27 -9.58 -1.23
N LYS A 79 -3.15 -8.45 -0.52
CA LYS A 79 -2.60 -8.45 0.82
C LYS A 79 -3.12 -7.28 1.63
N SER A 80 -3.42 -7.53 2.90
CA SER A 80 -3.77 -6.49 3.86
C SER A 80 -2.74 -6.44 4.98
N MET A 81 -2.36 -5.23 5.40
CA MET A 81 -1.35 -4.97 6.41
C MET A 81 -1.82 -3.88 7.37
N VAL A 82 -1.59 -4.12 8.67
CA VAL A 82 -1.81 -3.14 9.74
C VAL A 82 -0.46 -2.64 10.22
N TYR A 83 -0.34 -1.32 10.32
CA TYR A 83 0.83 -0.61 10.82
C TYR A 83 0.44 0.18 12.08
N PRO A 84 0.67 -0.37 13.28
CA PRO A 84 0.30 0.29 14.52
C PRO A 84 1.00 1.64 14.68
N LEU A 85 0.33 2.61 15.29
CA LEU A 85 0.87 3.95 15.53
C LEU A 85 2.23 3.88 16.23
N ALA A 86 2.36 3.05 17.27
CA ALA A 86 3.63 2.88 18.00
C ALA A 86 4.80 2.44 17.10
N GLY A 87 4.53 1.67 16.04
CA GLY A 87 5.56 1.30 15.06
C GLY A 87 5.95 2.48 14.16
N ILE A 88 4.96 3.26 13.72
CA ILE A 88 5.17 4.47 12.89
C ILE A 88 5.95 5.53 13.68
N GLU A 89 5.66 5.65 14.97
CA GLU A 89 6.30 6.61 15.90
C GLU A 89 7.61 6.10 16.51
N SER A 90 8.01 4.87 16.17
CA SER A 90 9.32 4.33 16.57
C SER A 90 10.45 4.96 15.76
N ALA A 91 11.67 4.87 16.29
CA ALA A 91 12.87 5.36 15.60
C ALA A 91 13.15 4.63 14.27
N ASP A 92 12.68 3.39 14.12
CA ASP A 92 12.88 2.57 12.92
C ASP A 92 11.72 2.69 11.91
N GLY A 93 10.59 3.23 12.34
CA GLY A 93 9.34 3.28 11.56
C GLY A 93 8.78 1.89 11.24
N VAL A 94 7.89 1.85 10.24
CA VAL A 94 7.31 0.62 9.69
C VAL A 94 7.69 0.42 8.23
N VAL A 95 7.72 -0.83 7.77
CA VAL A 95 8.01 -1.18 6.37
C VAL A 95 6.72 -1.28 5.58
N LEU A 96 6.48 -0.33 4.67
CA LEU A 96 5.32 -0.35 3.79
C LEU A 96 5.51 -1.30 2.60
N GLY A 97 6.71 -1.38 2.05
CA GLY A 97 6.97 -2.12 0.82
C GLY A 97 8.31 -2.84 0.84
N GLN A 98 8.35 -3.98 0.16
CA GLN A 98 9.57 -4.77 -0.06
C GLN A 98 9.74 -5.04 -1.56
N GLY A 99 10.98 -5.05 -2.04
CA GLY A 99 11.34 -5.39 -3.41
C GLY A 99 12.53 -6.35 -3.43
N GLN A 100 12.42 -7.46 -4.15
CA GLN A 100 13.47 -8.48 -4.28
C GLN A 100 14.05 -8.96 -2.92
N GLY A 101 13.18 -9.12 -1.91
CA GLY A 101 13.58 -9.54 -0.56
C GLY A 101 14.22 -8.43 0.30
N VAL A 102 14.28 -7.20 -0.19
CA VAL A 102 14.80 -6.04 0.55
C VAL A 102 13.65 -5.11 0.94
N LYS A 103 13.65 -4.67 2.20
CA LYS A 103 12.75 -3.60 2.68
C LYS A 103 13.03 -2.35 1.86
N ALA A 104 12.06 -1.85 1.11
CA ALA A 104 12.27 -0.82 0.10
C ALA A 104 11.62 0.52 0.46
N VAL A 105 10.53 0.51 1.24
CA VAL A 105 9.79 1.70 1.64
C VAL A 105 9.47 1.64 3.12
N TYR A 106 9.83 2.71 3.84
CA TYR A 106 9.58 2.89 5.27
C TYR A 106 8.71 4.11 5.48
N LEU A 107 7.85 4.05 6.50
CA LEU A 107 7.07 5.17 6.99
C LEU A 107 7.40 5.40 8.47
N GLN A 108 7.73 6.64 8.81
CA GLN A 108 8.02 7.04 10.19
C GLN A 108 7.46 8.43 10.46
N GLY A 109 7.22 8.80 11.71
CA GLY A 109 6.86 10.16 12.08
C GLY A 109 6.06 10.24 13.36
N THR A 110 5.30 11.31 13.55
CA THR A 110 4.49 11.52 14.76
C THR A 110 3.10 11.98 14.38
N ILE A 111 2.06 11.43 15.02
CA ILE A 111 0.68 11.83 14.79
C ILE A 111 0.08 12.36 16.09
N ALA A 112 0.00 13.69 16.20
CA ALA A 112 -0.68 14.36 17.30
C ALA A 112 -2.20 14.36 17.03
N ALA A 113 -2.84 13.20 17.23
CA ALA A 113 -4.25 12.98 16.88
C ALA A 113 -5.19 14.05 17.47
N GLN A 114 -4.96 14.47 18.72
CA GLN A 114 -5.77 15.49 19.40
C GLN A 114 -5.64 16.89 18.79
N ALA A 115 -4.47 17.20 18.23
CA ALA A 115 -4.24 18.46 17.52
C ALA A 115 -4.66 18.38 16.05
N GLY A 116 -5.19 17.25 15.59
CA GLY A 116 -5.63 17.08 14.20
C GLY A 116 -4.50 17.13 13.18
N GLN A 117 -3.27 16.84 13.59
CA GLN A 117 -2.08 16.96 12.74
C GLN A 117 -1.11 15.80 12.93
N GLY A 118 -0.38 15.45 11.89
CA GLY A 118 0.73 14.52 11.91
C GLY A 118 1.81 14.93 10.93
N LYS A 119 3.06 14.58 11.23
CA LYS A 119 4.22 14.80 10.38
C LYS A 119 4.86 13.46 10.11
N LEU A 120 4.94 13.06 8.86
CA LEU A 120 5.40 11.76 8.43
C LEU A 120 6.51 11.89 7.39
N VAL A 121 7.39 10.91 7.35
CA VAL A 121 8.49 10.79 6.41
C VAL A 121 8.39 9.41 5.76
N ILE A 122 8.35 9.41 4.43
CA ILE A 122 8.53 8.19 3.64
C ILE A 122 9.99 8.11 3.23
N ARG A 123 10.70 7.10 3.72
CA ARG A 123 12.06 6.78 3.29
C ARG A 123 12.03 5.63 2.30
N TYR A 124 12.66 5.78 1.14
CA TYR A 124 12.64 4.76 0.10
C TYR A 124 14.04 4.47 -0.47
N LEU A 125 14.22 3.23 -0.91
CA LEU A 125 15.47 2.72 -1.49
C LEU A 125 15.61 3.21 -2.93
N ALA A 126 16.35 4.31 -3.09
CA ALA A 126 16.55 4.95 -4.39
C ALA A 126 17.51 4.16 -5.29
N ASN A 127 18.50 3.49 -4.69
CA ASN A 127 19.39 2.56 -5.37
C ASN A 127 19.76 1.39 -4.44
N GLY A 128 19.39 0.17 -4.83
CA GLY A 128 19.61 -1.05 -4.06
C GLY A 128 21.07 -1.51 -4.00
N VAL A 129 21.86 -1.24 -5.05
CA VAL A 129 23.29 -1.65 -5.11
C VAL A 129 24.10 -0.87 -4.09
N PHE A 130 23.90 0.45 -4.02
CA PHE A 130 24.64 1.32 -3.10
C PHE A 130 23.90 1.55 -1.77
N ARG A 131 22.74 0.91 -1.57
CA ARG A 131 21.83 1.17 -0.45
C ARG A 131 21.57 2.68 -0.25
N HIS A 132 21.41 3.40 -1.35
CA HIS A 132 21.14 4.83 -1.31
C HIS A 132 19.67 5.06 -1.02
N TRP A 133 19.38 5.84 0.02
CA TRP A 133 18.03 6.15 0.48
C TRP A 133 17.69 7.61 0.16
N LYS A 134 16.42 7.85 -0.13
CA LYS A 134 15.83 9.19 -0.23
C LYS A 134 14.62 9.28 0.69
N GLU A 135 14.28 10.50 1.06
CA GLU A 135 13.20 10.80 1.98
C GLU A 135 12.30 11.88 1.41
N CYS A 136 10.99 11.69 1.59
CA CYS A 136 9.98 12.68 1.25
C CYS A 136 9.03 12.87 2.44
N ARG A 137 8.68 14.12 2.71
CA ARG A 137 7.86 14.51 3.86
C ARG A 137 6.41 14.66 3.43
N ILE A 138 5.50 14.15 4.26
CA ILE A 138 4.06 14.35 4.12
C ILE A 138 3.49 14.75 5.48
N ASP A 139 2.46 15.55 5.47
CA ASP A 139 1.67 15.88 6.63
C ASP A 139 0.35 15.11 6.59
N LEU A 140 -0.19 14.82 7.77
CA LEU A 140 -1.54 14.33 7.94
C LEU A 140 -2.36 15.44 8.58
N LYS A 141 -3.49 15.82 8.00
CA LYS A 141 -4.35 16.91 8.51
C LYS A 141 -5.78 16.44 8.66
N ARG A 142 -6.40 16.75 9.80
CA ARG A 142 -7.82 16.55 10.04
C ARG A 142 -8.60 17.67 9.35
N VAL A 143 -9.51 17.30 8.45
CA VAL A 143 -10.33 18.24 7.66
C VAL A 143 -11.80 18.23 8.07
N GLY A 144 -12.21 17.25 8.87
CA GLY A 144 -13.54 17.13 9.46
C GLY A 144 -13.50 16.27 10.73
N PRO A 145 -14.64 16.11 11.44
CA PRO A 145 -14.69 15.31 12.67
C PRO A 145 -14.17 13.87 12.49
N HIS A 146 -14.41 13.28 11.31
CA HIS A 146 -14.00 11.93 10.94
C HIS A 146 -13.12 11.89 9.68
N ASP A 147 -12.78 13.06 9.12
CA ASP A 147 -12.08 13.16 7.84
C ASP A 147 -10.64 13.59 8.06
N TRP A 148 -9.74 12.84 7.43
CA TRP A 148 -8.31 13.07 7.45
C TRP A 148 -7.78 13.03 6.03
N GLN A 149 -6.72 13.79 5.79
CA GLN A 149 -6.13 13.92 4.47
C GLN A 149 -4.62 13.91 4.56
N LEU A 150 -3.98 13.20 3.63
CA LEU A 150 -2.55 13.35 3.38
C LEU A 150 -2.30 14.61 2.58
N VAL A 151 -1.30 15.37 3.02
CA VAL A 151 -0.92 16.63 2.43
C VAL A 151 0.58 16.62 2.16
N ASN A 152 0.98 17.09 1.00
CA ASN A 152 2.38 17.21 0.66
C ASN A 152 3.03 18.31 1.52
N ALA A 153 4.10 17.98 2.23
CA ALA A 153 4.72 18.90 3.20
C ALA A 153 5.51 20.04 2.53
N TYR A 154 5.73 19.98 1.22
CA TYR A 154 6.50 20.97 0.46
C TYR A 154 5.60 22.04 -0.18
N ASP A 155 4.42 21.67 -0.67
CA ASP A 155 3.51 22.59 -1.38
C ASP A 155 2.12 22.72 -0.73
N GLY A 156 1.82 21.92 0.30
CA GLY A 156 0.54 21.94 1.01
C GLY A 156 -0.63 21.33 0.22
N GLN A 157 -0.39 20.69 -0.92
CA GLN A 157 -1.45 20.10 -1.74
C GLN A 157 -1.92 18.75 -1.19
N PRO A 158 -3.22 18.42 -1.31
CA PRO A 158 -3.73 17.09 -1.02
C PRO A 158 -3.06 15.99 -1.85
N ILE A 159 -2.70 14.90 -1.21
CA ILE A 159 -2.17 13.70 -1.87
C ILE A 159 -3.29 12.66 -1.91
N GLN A 160 -3.90 12.47 -3.08
CA GLN A 160 -4.90 11.42 -3.31
C GLN A 160 -4.29 10.16 -3.93
N GLN A 161 -3.15 10.31 -4.62
CA GLN A 161 -2.43 9.21 -5.25
C GLN A 161 -0.93 9.36 -5.05
N ILE A 162 -0.26 8.29 -4.66
CA ILE A 162 1.19 8.16 -4.56
C ILE A 162 1.66 7.27 -5.70
N GLU A 163 2.44 7.82 -6.63
CA GLU A 163 3.00 7.05 -7.74
C GLU A 163 4.41 6.56 -7.39
N VAL A 164 4.58 5.26 -7.22
CA VAL A 164 5.91 4.66 -7.08
C VAL A 164 6.53 4.52 -8.47
N LYS A 165 7.45 5.42 -8.80
CA LYS A 165 8.21 5.35 -10.06
C LYS A 165 9.49 4.59 -9.82
N THR A 166 9.77 3.60 -10.66
CA THR A 166 10.91 2.70 -10.49
C THR A 166 11.87 2.78 -11.67
N TRP A 167 13.08 2.30 -11.44
CA TRP A 167 14.09 2.11 -12.46
C TRP A 167 14.85 0.81 -12.15
N ALA A 168 15.81 0.44 -13.00
CA ALA A 168 16.47 -0.87 -12.94
C ALA A 168 17.05 -1.20 -11.55
N LEU A 169 17.47 -0.20 -10.77
CA LEU A 169 18.16 -0.42 -9.49
C LEU A 169 17.37 0.05 -8.26
N GLY A 170 16.12 0.52 -8.38
CA GLY A 170 15.36 0.98 -7.21
C GLY A 170 14.17 1.87 -7.55
N ILE A 171 13.77 2.71 -6.58
CA ILE A 171 12.69 3.70 -6.75
C ILE A 171 13.32 5.02 -7.18
N SER A 172 12.92 5.57 -8.33
CA SER A 172 13.45 6.84 -8.80
C SER A 172 12.86 8.01 -8.01
N THR A 173 11.54 7.98 -7.79
CA THR A 173 10.79 8.99 -7.02
C THR A 173 9.43 8.46 -6.54
N LEU A 174 8.83 9.15 -5.59
CA LEU A 174 7.41 9.00 -5.22
C LEU A 174 6.65 10.21 -5.76
N GLY A 175 5.93 10.02 -6.87
CA GLY A 175 5.12 11.06 -7.51
C GLY A 175 4.03 11.59 -6.57
N ASN A 176 3.74 12.89 -6.69
CA ASN A 176 2.83 13.68 -5.83
C ASN A 176 3.27 13.83 -4.36
N VAL A 177 4.34 13.14 -3.95
CA VAL A 177 4.87 13.18 -2.59
C VAL A 177 6.21 13.91 -2.53
N CYS A 178 7.14 13.53 -3.39
CA CYS A 178 8.46 14.14 -3.45
C CYS A 178 8.42 15.43 -4.28
N PRO A 179 9.23 16.45 -3.93
CA PRO A 179 9.37 17.63 -4.76
C PRO A 179 9.91 17.21 -6.13
N VAL A 180 9.37 17.81 -7.19
CA VAL A 180 9.92 17.64 -8.54
C VAL A 180 11.32 18.25 -8.53
N ALA A 181 12.33 17.45 -8.84
CA ALA A 181 13.66 18.00 -9.08
C ALA A 181 13.53 18.88 -10.33
N ASN A 182 13.66 20.21 -10.17
CA ASN A 182 13.82 21.10 -11.31
C ASN A 182 15.10 20.63 -12.03
N ALA A 183 14.91 20.06 -13.22
CA ALA A 183 16.00 19.67 -14.11
C ALA A 183 16.69 20.92 -14.68
#